data_AF-A0A6A4I0C0-F1
#
_entry.id   AF-A0A6A4I0C0-F1
#
_cell.length_a   1.000
_cell.length_b   1.000
_cell.length_c   1.000
_cell.angle_alpha   90.00
_cell.angle_beta   90.00
_cell.angle_gamma   90.00
#
_symmetry.space_group_name_H-M   'P 1'
#
loop_
_entity.id
_entity.type
_entity.pdbx_description
1 polymer ?
#
loop_
_entity_poly.entity_id
_entity_poly.type
_entity_poly.pdbx_seq_one_letter_code
_entity_poly.pdbx_strand_id
1 'polypeptide(L)'
;MNETLNGPQNNQVTSSGSMFANASHFVINGGNFTVISNNHRKEIMDWLKAPDCSANFVAAVNKRTPETGKWILNHPAYTEWKENGDILWIQGKAGSGKTVLFNNI
;
A
#
# COMPACT_ATOMS: atom_id res chain seq x y z
N MET A 1 -17.33 49.89 55.97
CA MET A 1 -17.51 48.52 56.49
C MET A 1 -18.67 47.95 55.69
N ASN A 2 -18.37 47.38 54.51
CA ASN A 2 -18.16 45.93 54.23
C ASN A 2 -19.53 45.24 53.94
N GLU A 3 -19.80 44.45 52.91
CA GLU A 3 -19.02 43.70 51.90
C GLU A 3 -19.96 43.45 50.69
N THR A 4 -19.48 43.65 49.46
CA THR A 4 -20.18 43.14 48.27
C THR A 4 -19.72 41.69 48.06
N LEU A 5 -20.61 40.73 48.27
CA LEU A 5 -20.37 39.31 47.99
C LEU A 5 -20.22 39.11 46.47
N ASN A 6 -18.99 39.18 46.00
CA ASN A 6 -18.63 38.71 44.66
C ASN A 6 -18.71 37.18 44.66
N GLY A 7 -19.80 36.65 44.09
CA GLY A 7 -19.89 35.23 43.75
C GLY A 7 -18.75 34.81 42.81
N PRO A 8 -18.39 33.52 42.78
CA PRO A 8 -17.27 33.06 41.97
C PRO A 8 -17.57 33.33 40.49
N GLN A 9 -16.76 34.20 39.89
CA GLN A 9 -16.72 34.40 38.45
C GLN A 9 -16.25 33.09 37.81
N ASN A 10 -17.18 32.34 37.21
CA ASN A 10 -16.89 31.19 36.38
C ASN A 10 -16.14 31.67 35.14
N ASN A 11 -14.82 31.83 35.27
CA ASN A 11 -13.94 31.98 34.13
C ASN A 11 -13.94 30.66 33.38
N GLN A 12 -14.80 30.53 32.36
CA GLN A 12 -14.53 29.60 31.29
C GLN A 12 -13.26 30.08 30.60
N VAL A 13 -12.13 29.52 31.05
CA VAL A 13 -10.86 29.61 30.34
C VAL A 13 -11.09 28.86 29.03
N THR A 14 -11.55 29.58 27.99
CA THR A 14 -11.59 29.09 26.62
C THR A 14 -10.15 29.04 26.13
N SER A 15 -9.44 27.99 26.54
CA SER A 15 -8.10 27.68 26.04
C SER A 15 -8.25 27.29 24.57
N SER A 16 -8.26 28.28 23.69
CA SER A 16 -8.33 28.12 22.23
C SER A 16 -6.98 27.65 21.64
N GLY A 17 -6.18 26.94 22.45
CA GLY A 17 -4.98 26.26 21.99
C GLY A 17 -5.37 24.88 21.46
N SER A 18 -4.86 24.53 20.27
CA SER A 18 -4.91 23.13 19.80
C SER A 18 -4.34 22.22 20.89
N MET A 19 -5.21 21.42 21.54
CA MET A 19 -4.82 20.50 22.62
C MET A 19 -3.77 19.46 22.17
N PHE A 20 -3.51 19.36 20.86
CA PHE A 20 -2.66 18.36 20.24
C PHE A 20 -1.71 18.94 19.19
N ALA A 21 -1.22 20.17 19.39
CA ALA A 21 -0.41 20.88 18.39
C ALA A 21 0.83 20.11 17.87
N ASN A 22 1.37 19.18 18.66
CA ASN A 22 2.53 18.35 18.29
C ASN A 22 2.30 16.83 18.41
N ALA A 23 1.06 16.41 18.70
CA ALA A 23 0.78 14.99 18.84
C ALA A 23 0.65 14.35 17.46
N SER A 24 1.36 13.25 17.25
CA SER A 24 1.25 12.38 16.09
C SER A 24 1.11 10.94 16.58
N HIS A 25 0.85 9.97 15.69
CA HIS A 25 0.80 8.54 16.06
C HIS A 25 -0.39 8.11 16.95
N PHE A 26 -1.58 8.67 16.76
CA PHE A 26 -2.79 8.21 17.43
C PHE A 26 -4.01 8.25 16.50
N VAL A 27 -5.02 7.44 16.80
CA VAL A 27 -6.31 7.39 16.10
C VAL A 27 -7.44 7.47 17.13
N ILE A 28 -8.51 8.18 16.79
CA ILE A 28 -9.74 8.28 17.60
C ILE A 28 -10.87 7.57 16.87
N ASN A 29 -11.30 6.43 17.39
CA ASN A 29 -12.45 5.68 16.86
C ASN A 29 -13.53 5.55 17.93
N GLY A 30 -14.70 6.16 17.71
CA GLY A 30 -15.85 6.03 18.62
C GLY A 30 -15.60 6.48 20.06
N GLY A 31 -14.69 7.45 20.27
CA GLY A 31 -14.28 7.91 21.61
C GLY A 31 -13.14 7.12 22.26
N ASN A 32 -12.64 6.05 21.61
CA ASN A 32 -11.46 5.33 22.08
C ASN A 32 -10.18 5.92 21.48
N PHE A 33 -9.15 6.08 22.31
CA PHE A 33 -7.85 6.62 21.92
C PHE A 33 -6.82 5.49 21.80
N THR A 34 -6.33 5.25 20.59
CA THR A 34 -5.30 4.21 20.34
C THR A 34 -3.99 4.87 19.94
N VAL A 35 -2.91 4.58 20.67
CA VAL A 35 -1.53 4.99 20.33
C VAL A 35 -0.93 3.99 19.35
N ILE A 36 -0.52 4.45 18.16
CA ILE A 36 0.12 3.63 17.13
C ILE A 36 1.60 3.97 17.08
N SER A 37 2.45 3.17 17.73
CA SER A 37 3.89 3.42 17.69
C SER A 37 4.46 3.34 16.27
N ASN A 38 5.49 4.12 15.98
CA ASN A 38 6.22 4.06 14.71
C ASN A 38 6.70 2.65 14.36
N ASN A 39 7.03 1.87 15.38
CA ASN A 39 7.48 0.48 15.24
C ASN A 39 6.37 -0.42 14.70
N HIS A 40 5.14 -0.30 15.22
CA HIS A 40 4.00 -1.06 14.70
C HIS A 40 3.71 -0.75 13.23
N ARG A 41 3.81 0.51 12.83
CA ARG A 41 3.68 0.89 11.41
C ARG A 41 4.74 0.20 10.55
N LYS A 42 5.99 0.16 11.01
CA LYS A 42 7.09 -0.47 10.29
C LYS A 42 6.89 -1.98 10.18
N GLU A 43 6.50 -2.64 11.27
CA GLU A 43 6.20 -4.09 11.29
C GLU A 43 5.09 -4.45 10.31
N ILE A 44 4.02 -3.66 10.24
CA ILE A 44 2.93 -3.85 9.27
C ILE A 44 3.45 -3.67 7.84
N MET A 45 4.27 -2.65 7.59
CA MET A 45 4.84 -2.41 6.25
C MET A 45 5.83 -3.51 5.83
N ASP A 46 6.63 -4.03 6.77
CA ASP A 46 7.54 -5.14 6.52
C ASP A 46 6.78 -6.45 6.28
N TRP A 47 5.65 -6.67 6.97
CA TRP A 47 4.76 -7.80 6.72
C TRP A 47 4.05 -7.72 5.37
N LEU A 48 3.62 -6.52 4.95
CA LEU A 48 3.01 -6.27 3.64
C LEU A 48 4.02 -6.27 2.49
N LYS A 49 5.32 -6.22 2.79
CA LYS A 49 6.36 -6.09 1.78
C LYS A 49 6.34 -7.32 0.86
N ALA A 50 6.22 -7.05 -0.44
CA ALA A 50 6.29 -8.11 -1.44
C ALA A 50 7.68 -8.82 -1.36
N PRO A 51 7.72 -10.15 -1.56
CA PRO A 51 8.97 -10.88 -1.69
C PRO A 51 9.82 -10.31 -2.83
N ASP A 52 11.14 -10.37 -2.70
CA ASP A 52 12.02 -10.02 -3.82
C ASP A 52 11.91 -11.09 -4.92
N CYS A 53 11.27 -10.72 -6.02
CA CYS A 53 11.08 -11.58 -7.19
C CYS A 53 12.29 -11.59 -8.14
N SER A 54 13.36 -10.84 -7.84
CA SER A 54 14.55 -10.70 -8.71
C SER A 54 15.18 -12.04 -9.06
N ALA A 55 15.33 -12.93 -8.08
CA ALA A 55 15.92 -14.26 -8.29
C ALA A 55 15.10 -15.11 -9.26
N ASN A 56 13.76 -15.07 -9.14
CA ASN A 56 12.86 -15.77 -10.06
C ASN A 56 12.92 -15.18 -11.46
N PHE A 57 13.01 -13.84 -11.55
CA PHE A 57 13.18 -13.15 -12.83
C PHE A 57 14.48 -13.58 -13.52
N VAL A 58 15.62 -13.51 -12.83
CA VAL A 58 16.93 -13.90 -13.38
C VAL A 58 16.95 -15.38 -13.79
N ALA A 59 16.40 -16.27 -12.97
CA ALA A 59 16.31 -17.69 -13.32
C ALA A 59 15.44 -17.95 -14.56
N ALA A 60 14.34 -17.20 -14.73
CA ALA A 60 13.48 -17.30 -15.90
C ALA A 60 14.15 -16.71 -17.15
N VAL A 61 14.89 -15.60 -17.04
CA VAL A 61 15.71 -15.06 -18.14
C VAL A 61 16.77 -16.08 -18.57
N ASN A 62 17.49 -16.68 -17.62
CA ASN A 62 18.57 -17.62 -17.93
C ASN A 62 18.08 -18.94 -18.54
N LYS A 63 16.87 -19.39 -18.19
CA LYS A 63 16.25 -20.62 -18.75
C LYS A 63 15.56 -20.40 -20.09
N ARG A 64 15.42 -19.15 -20.53
CA ARG A 64 14.69 -18.79 -21.75
C ARG A 64 15.51 -19.14 -22.98
N THR A 65 14.87 -19.80 -23.95
CA THR A 65 15.42 -19.91 -25.30
C THR A 65 15.20 -18.58 -26.04
N PRO A 66 16.23 -17.98 -26.66
CA PRO A 66 16.09 -16.77 -27.47
C PRO A 66 14.93 -16.88 -28.46
N GLU A 67 14.29 -15.75 -28.80
CA GLU A 67 13.13 -15.66 -29.70
C GLU A 67 11.81 -16.30 -29.22
N THR A 68 11.83 -17.12 -28.16
CA THR A 68 10.61 -17.76 -27.65
C THR A 68 9.63 -16.72 -27.10
N GLY A 69 8.35 -16.89 -27.40
CA GLY A 69 7.31 -15.99 -26.91
C GLY A 69 7.16 -14.68 -27.67
N LYS A 70 8.05 -14.34 -28.62
CA LYS A 70 7.86 -13.15 -29.46
C LYS A 70 6.58 -13.22 -30.31
N TRP A 71 6.14 -14.43 -30.66
CA TRP A 71 4.91 -14.65 -31.40
C TRP A 71 3.67 -14.08 -30.69
N ILE A 72 3.67 -14.01 -29.35
CA ILE A 72 2.51 -13.48 -28.62
C ILE A 72 2.39 -11.97 -28.74
N LEU A 73 3.50 -11.27 -28.96
CA LEU A 73 3.52 -9.81 -29.13
C LEU A 73 2.77 -9.36 -30.39
N ASN A 74 2.66 -10.27 -31.37
CA ASN A 74 1.92 -10.06 -32.61
C ASN A 74 0.53 -10.72 -32.59
N HIS A 75 0.15 -11.36 -31.48
CA HIS A 75 -1.13 -12.05 -31.38
C HIS A 75 -2.27 -11.04 -31.17
N PRO A 76 -3.39 -11.13 -31.90
CA PRO A 76 -4.47 -10.14 -31.83
C PRO A 76 -4.98 -9.87 -30.41
N ALA A 77 -5.19 -10.92 -29.61
CA ALA A 77 -5.62 -10.77 -28.22
C ALA A 77 -4.63 -10.01 -27.34
N TYR A 78 -3.33 -10.11 -27.62
CA TYR A 78 -2.31 -9.34 -26.91
C TYR A 78 -2.32 -7.88 -27.36
N THR A 79 -2.45 -7.62 -28.65
CA THR A 79 -2.53 -6.26 -29.20
C THR A 79 -3.77 -5.53 -28.69
N GLU A 80 -4.93 -6.19 -28.71
CA GLU A 80 -6.19 -5.65 -28.18
C GLU A 80 -6.08 -5.36 -26.68
N TRP A 81 -5.52 -6.29 -25.90
CA TRP A 81 -5.26 -6.07 -24.49
C TRP A 81 -4.34 -4.86 -24.24
N LYS A 82 -3.27 -4.74 -25.02
CA LYS A 82 -2.28 -3.66 -24.91
C LYS A 82 -2.89 -2.29 -25.22
N GLU A 83 -3.84 -2.22 -26.14
CA GLU A 83 -4.49 -0.98 -26.55
C GLU A 83 -5.65 -0.59 -25.62
N ASN A 84 -6.44 -1.56 -25.16
CA ASN A 84 -7.68 -1.31 -24.43
C ASN A 84 -7.54 -1.40 -22.89
N GLY A 85 -6.50 -2.07 -22.37
CA GLY A 85 -6.14 -2.03 -20.95
C GLY A 85 -6.91 -2.98 -20.02
N ASP A 86 -7.48 -4.07 -20.54
CA ASP A 86 -8.28 -5.04 -19.78
C ASP A 86 -7.46 -6.23 -19.22
N ILE A 87 -8.07 -7.39 -18.96
CA ILE A 87 -7.39 -8.61 -18.47
C ILE A 87 -6.99 -9.52 -19.65
N LEU A 88 -5.69 -9.86 -19.75
CA LEU A 88 -5.19 -10.92 -20.63
C LEU A 88 -5.01 -12.23 -19.86
N TRP A 89 -5.74 -13.28 -20.24
CA TRP A 89 -5.66 -14.59 -19.60
C TRP A 89 -4.89 -15.61 -20.47
N ILE A 90 -3.78 -16.14 -19.96
CA ILE A 90 -2.98 -17.19 -20.63
C ILE A 90 -3.08 -18.50 -19.85
N GLN A 91 -3.72 -19.50 -20.45
CA GLN A 91 -3.90 -20.82 -19.85
C GLN A 91 -2.93 -21.85 -20.46
N GLY A 92 -2.42 -22.75 -19.63
CA GLY A 92 -1.58 -23.87 -20.05
C GLY A 92 -1.24 -24.81 -18.90
N LYS A 93 -0.80 -26.03 -19.22
CA LYS A 93 -0.41 -27.04 -18.21
C LYS A 93 0.73 -26.55 -17.29
N ALA A 94 0.89 -27.17 -16.12
CA ALA A 94 2.05 -26.90 -15.27
C ALA A 94 3.35 -27.12 -16.07
N GLY A 95 4.35 -26.25 -15.86
CA GLY A 95 5.60 -26.31 -16.62
C GLY A 95 5.55 -25.83 -18.07
N SER A 96 4.40 -25.36 -18.59
CA SER A 96 4.27 -24.89 -19.98
C SER A 96 4.97 -23.56 -20.30
N GLY A 97 5.85 -23.06 -19.43
CA GLY A 97 6.63 -21.85 -19.67
C GLY A 97 5.87 -20.52 -19.56
N LYS A 98 4.66 -20.49 -18.98
CA LYS A 98 3.86 -19.25 -18.84
C LYS A 98 4.65 -18.11 -18.17
N THR A 99 5.37 -18.38 -17.08
CA THR A 99 6.20 -17.38 -16.39
C THR A 99 7.36 -16.90 -17.26
N VAL A 100 7.97 -17.80 -18.05
CA VAL A 100 9.08 -17.47 -18.95
C VAL A 100 8.61 -16.62 -20.14
N LEU A 101 7.33 -16.76 -20.53
CA LEU A 101 6.72 -16.01 -21.62
C LEU A 101 6.67 -14.50 -21.33
N PHE A 102 6.26 -14.11 -20.11
CA PHE A 102 6.05 -12.71 -19.71
C PHE A 102 7.32 -11.97 -19.30
N ASN A 103 8.46 -12.65 -19.15
CA ASN A 103 9.74 -12.00 -18.84
C ASN A 103 10.29 -11.11 -19.97
N ASN A 104 9.62 -11.06 -21.11
CA ASN A 104 10.12 -10.45 -22.35
C ASN A 104 9.07 -9.53 -23.02
N ILE A 105 8.02 -9.21 -22.26
CA ILE A 105 6.92 -8.33 -22.63
C ILE A 105 7.06 -7.05 -21.80
#